data_AF-A0A703XJ05-F1
#
_entry.id   AF-A0A703XJ05-F1
#
_cell.length_a   1.000
_cell.length_b   1.000
_cell.length_c   1.000
_cell.angle_alpha   90.00
_cell.angle_beta   90.00
_cell.angle_gamma   90.00
#
_symmetry.space_group_name_H-M   'P 1'
#
loop_
_entity.id
_entity.type
_entity.pdbx_description
1 polymer ?
#
loop_
_entity_poly.entity_id
_entity_poly.type
_entity_poly.pdbx_seq_one_letter_code
_entity_poly.pdbx_strand_id
1 'polypeptide(L)'
;TSGPAGTDMITALYSASADSIPILCITGQAPRARLHKEDFQAVDIEAIAKPVSKMAVTVREAALVPRVLQQAFHLMRSGRPGPVLVDLPFDVQVAEIEFDPDMYEPLPVYKPAASRVQIEKALEMLIQSERPVIVAGGGVINADAAPLLQQFAE
;
A
#
# COMPACT_ATOMS: atom_id res chain seq x y z
N THR A 1 -15.30 -9.50 7.87
CA THR A 1 -16.67 -9.77 7.34
C THR A 1 -16.94 -8.87 6.14
N SER A 2 -18.09 -8.98 5.47
CA SER A 2 -18.44 -8.23 4.24
C SER A 2 -19.21 -6.94 4.52
N GLY A 3 -19.64 -6.26 3.45
CA GLY A 3 -20.60 -5.15 3.49
C GLY A 3 -20.16 -3.98 4.37
N PRO A 4 -20.86 -3.72 5.49
CA PRO A 4 -20.64 -2.54 6.33
C PRO A 4 -19.21 -2.47 6.90
N ALA A 5 -18.58 -3.62 7.19
CA ALA A 5 -17.22 -3.62 7.69
C ALA A 5 -16.22 -3.02 6.68
N GLY A 6 -16.41 -3.27 5.38
CA GLY A 6 -15.59 -2.67 4.34
C GLY A 6 -15.79 -1.16 4.27
N THR A 7 -17.04 -0.70 4.31
CA THR A 7 -17.36 0.74 4.23
C THR A 7 -16.90 1.52 5.46
N ASP A 8 -16.90 0.90 6.64
CA ASP A 8 -16.42 1.51 7.89
C ASP A 8 -14.89 1.74 7.88
N MET A 9 -14.15 1.02 7.05
CA MET A 9 -12.69 1.17 6.91
C MET A 9 -12.26 2.27 5.93
N ILE A 10 -13.17 2.86 5.14
CA ILE A 10 -12.83 3.81 4.08
C ILE A 10 -12.12 5.06 4.63
N THR A 11 -12.56 5.57 5.79
CA THR A 11 -11.92 6.73 6.43
C THR A 11 -10.48 6.43 6.85
N ALA A 12 -10.21 5.20 7.35
CA ALA A 12 -8.87 4.79 7.74
C ALA A 12 -7.96 4.62 6.52
N LEU A 13 -8.47 4.04 5.44
CA LEU A 13 -7.76 3.96 4.16
C LEU A 13 -7.42 5.35 3.63
N TYR A 14 -8.37 6.28 3.65
CA TYR A 14 -8.11 7.67 3.25
C TYR A 14 -7.01 8.32 4.09
N SER A 15 -7.12 8.24 5.42
CA SER A 15 -6.12 8.78 6.34
C SER A 15 -4.72 8.25 6.05
N ALA A 16 -4.60 6.93 5.92
CA ALA A 16 -3.34 6.27 5.61
C ALA A 16 -2.77 6.67 4.24
N SER A 17 -3.62 6.80 3.22
CA SER A 17 -3.23 7.25 1.89
C SER A 17 -2.75 8.71 1.89
N ALA A 18 -3.46 9.59 2.60
CA ALA A 18 -3.11 11.00 2.72
C ALA A 18 -1.72 11.17 3.36
N ASP A 19 -1.46 10.43 4.44
CA ASP A 19 -0.20 10.52 5.20
C ASP A 19 0.93 9.66 4.63
N SER A 20 0.68 8.93 3.53
CA SER A 20 1.66 8.06 2.88
C SER A 20 2.18 6.97 3.81
N ILE A 21 1.27 6.35 4.58
CA ILE A 21 1.57 5.26 5.50
C ILE A 21 0.84 3.98 5.06
N PRO A 22 1.47 2.80 5.15
CA PRO A 22 0.85 1.56 4.73
C PRO A 22 -0.02 0.95 5.85
N ILE A 23 -1.24 0.55 5.49
CA ILE A 23 -2.05 -0.41 6.24
C ILE A 23 -2.62 -1.45 5.26
N LEU A 24 -2.84 -2.68 5.75
CA LEU A 24 -3.48 -3.75 4.98
C LEU A 24 -4.85 -4.04 5.58
N CYS A 25 -5.90 -3.73 4.83
CA CYS A 25 -7.28 -4.10 5.18
C CYS A 25 -7.65 -5.40 4.47
N ILE A 26 -8.24 -6.34 5.21
CA ILE A 26 -8.74 -7.61 4.66
C ILE A 26 -10.23 -7.71 4.98
N THR A 27 -11.06 -7.81 3.94
CA THR A 27 -12.51 -8.01 4.07
C THR A 27 -12.90 -9.43 3.66
N GLY A 28 -13.98 -9.92 4.25
CA GLY A 28 -14.66 -11.11 3.73
C GLY A 28 -15.71 -10.67 2.72
N GLN A 29 -16.15 -11.57 1.85
CA GLN A 29 -17.13 -11.26 0.82
C GLN A 29 -18.06 -12.46 0.58
N ALA A 30 -19.26 -12.18 0.05
CA ALA A 30 -20.17 -13.21 -0.44
C ALA A 30 -19.49 -14.12 -1.50
N PRO A 31 -19.95 -15.37 -1.68
CA PRO A 31 -19.40 -16.25 -2.70
C PRO A 31 -19.45 -15.64 -4.10
N ARG A 32 -18.45 -15.92 -4.94
CA ARG A 32 -18.30 -15.33 -6.29
C ARG A 32 -19.59 -15.43 -7.13
N ALA A 33 -20.29 -16.55 -7.05
CA ALA A 33 -21.54 -16.81 -7.79
C ALA A 33 -22.74 -15.92 -7.40
N ARG A 34 -22.61 -15.10 -6.34
CA ARG A 34 -23.67 -14.25 -5.79
C ARG A 34 -23.35 -12.75 -5.74
N LEU A 35 -22.15 -12.33 -6.16
CA LEU A 35 -21.71 -10.92 -6.07
C LEU A 35 -22.62 -9.93 -6.82
N HIS A 36 -23.37 -10.38 -7.83
CA HIS A 36 -24.27 -9.55 -8.64
C HIS A 36 -25.75 -9.90 -8.44
N LYS A 37 -26.08 -10.52 -7.30
CA LYS A 37 -27.45 -10.98 -6.99
C LYS A 37 -28.02 -10.31 -5.74
N GLU A 38 -27.42 -9.20 -5.31
CA GLU A 38 -27.78 -8.50 -4.07
C GLU A 38 -27.79 -9.44 -2.85
N ASP A 39 -26.79 -10.34 -2.79
CA ASP A 39 -26.63 -11.23 -1.63
C ASP A 39 -26.44 -10.39 -0.35
N PHE A 40 -26.85 -10.94 0.79
CA PHE A 40 -26.85 -10.19 2.04
C PHE A 40 -25.45 -9.65 2.37
N GLN A 41 -25.35 -8.32 2.56
CA GLN A 41 -24.08 -7.60 2.80
C GLN A 41 -23.04 -7.73 1.67
N ALA A 42 -23.45 -8.03 0.44
CA ALA A 42 -22.59 -7.90 -0.73
C ALA A 42 -22.54 -6.43 -1.18
N VAL A 43 -21.34 -5.84 -1.14
CA VAL A 43 -21.07 -4.49 -1.64
C VAL A 43 -19.82 -4.52 -2.50
N ASP A 44 -19.78 -3.68 -3.53
CA ASP A 44 -18.59 -3.50 -4.38
C ASP A 44 -17.53 -2.67 -3.65
N ILE A 45 -16.92 -3.26 -2.63
CA ILE A 45 -15.88 -2.62 -1.82
C ILE A 45 -14.62 -2.33 -2.64
N GLU A 46 -14.36 -3.13 -3.69
CA GLU A 46 -13.27 -2.91 -4.64
C GLU A 46 -13.42 -1.54 -5.30
N ALA A 47 -14.59 -1.21 -5.86
CA ALA A 47 -14.83 0.09 -6.47
C ALA A 47 -14.81 1.24 -5.45
N ILE A 48 -15.37 1.04 -4.25
CA ILE A 48 -15.46 2.08 -3.20
C ILE A 48 -14.07 2.45 -2.66
N ALA A 49 -13.20 1.47 -2.41
CA ALA A 49 -11.89 1.69 -1.80
C ALA A 49 -10.81 2.12 -2.82
N LYS A 50 -11.04 1.93 -4.12
CA LYS A 50 -10.07 2.23 -5.19
C LYS A 50 -9.52 3.66 -5.19
N PRO A 51 -10.30 4.73 -4.93
CA PRO A 51 -9.78 6.10 -4.93
C PRO A 51 -8.88 6.44 -3.73
N VAL A 52 -8.95 5.65 -2.65
CA VAL A 52 -8.30 5.94 -1.37
C VAL A 52 -7.28 4.86 -0.97
N SER A 53 -6.83 4.05 -1.93
CA SER A 53 -5.84 2.99 -1.71
C SER A 53 -4.90 2.86 -2.90
N LYS A 54 -3.71 2.30 -2.68
CA LYS A 54 -2.79 1.95 -3.78
C LYS A 54 -3.30 0.76 -4.58
N MET A 55 -4.04 -0.12 -3.93
CA MET A 55 -4.73 -1.25 -4.52
C MET A 55 -5.96 -1.57 -3.67
N ALA A 56 -7.10 -1.72 -4.32
CA ALA A 56 -8.28 -2.40 -3.80
C ALA A 56 -8.61 -3.51 -4.79
N VAL A 57 -8.78 -4.75 -4.32
CA VAL A 57 -9.03 -5.89 -5.20
C VAL A 57 -9.87 -6.95 -4.50
N THR A 58 -10.91 -7.46 -5.18
CA THR A 58 -11.57 -8.71 -4.80
C THR A 58 -10.90 -9.89 -5.49
N VAL A 59 -10.38 -10.83 -4.70
CA VAL A 59 -9.67 -12.01 -5.21
C VAL A 59 -10.65 -12.99 -5.85
N ARG A 60 -10.43 -13.35 -7.11
CA ARG A 60 -11.37 -14.17 -7.91
C ARG A 60 -11.03 -15.66 -7.93
N GLU A 61 -9.83 -16.04 -7.51
CA GLU A 61 -9.36 -17.43 -7.50
C GLU A 61 -8.54 -17.72 -6.24
N ALA A 62 -8.73 -18.89 -5.63
CA ALA A 62 -8.06 -19.27 -4.38
C ALA A 62 -6.53 -19.27 -4.50
N ALA A 63 -6.01 -19.80 -5.61
CA ALA A 63 -4.57 -19.85 -5.88
C ALA A 63 -3.92 -18.46 -6.03
N LEU A 64 -4.72 -17.40 -6.25
CA LEU A 64 -4.23 -16.03 -6.32
C LEU A 64 -4.08 -15.38 -4.94
N VAL A 65 -4.68 -15.92 -3.88
CA VAL A 65 -4.62 -15.30 -2.54
C VAL A 65 -3.17 -15.05 -2.08
N PRO A 66 -2.24 -16.03 -2.13
CA PRO A 66 -0.84 -15.78 -1.76
C PRO A 66 -0.17 -14.73 -2.63
N ARG A 67 -0.47 -14.71 -3.94
CA ARG A 67 0.10 -13.76 -4.90
C ARG A 67 -0.40 -12.34 -4.69
N VAL A 68 -1.69 -12.17 -4.41
CA VAL A 68 -2.30 -10.87 -4.09
C VAL A 68 -1.71 -10.29 -2.81
N LEU A 69 -1.50 -11.12 -1.79
CA LEU A 69 -0.83 -10.70 -0.56
C LEU A 69 0.65 -10.33 -0.82
N GLN A 70 1.37 -11.15 -1.58
CA GLN A 70 2.75 -10.87 -2.00
C GLN A 70 2.85 -9.49 -2.69
N GLN A 71 1.93 -9.20 -3.61
CA GLN A 71 1.85 -7.93 -4.31
C GLN A 71 1.41 -6.77 -3.41
N ALA A 72 0.49 -7.01 -2.47
CA ALA A 72 0.07 -6.00 -1.49
C ALA A 72 1.27 -5.48 -0.68
N PHE A 73 2.12 -6.37 -0.16
CA PHE A 73 3.33 -5.98 0.58
C PHE A 73 4.37 -5.28 -0.28
N HIS A 74 4.48 -5.63 -1.57
CA HIS A 74 5.32 -4.89 -2.51
C HIS A 74 4.82 -3.46 -2.67
N LEU A 75 3.53 -3.27 -2.95
CA LEU A 75 2.93 -1.95 -3.18
C LEU A 75 2.93 -1.08 -1.94
N MET A 76 2.65 -1.64 -0.76
CA MET A 76 2.69 -0.92 0.51
C MET A 76 4.06 -0.32 0.81
N ARG A 77 5.15 -0.97 0.38
CA ARG A 77 6.54 -0.55 0.70
C ARG A 77 7.23 0.23 -0.42
N SER A 78 6.74 0.11 -1.66
CA SER A 78 7.43 0.64 -2.85
C SER A 78 6.96 2.04 -3.24
N GLY A 79 7.90 2.88 -3.69
CA GLY A 79 7.63 4.28 -4.06
C GLY A 79 7.09 5.08 -2.89
N ARG A 80 5.99 5.83 -3.10
CA ARG A 80 5.21 6.43 -2.01
C ARG A 80 4.42 5.32 -1.29
N PRO A 81 4.67 5.05 0.01
CA PRO A 81 3.90 4.06 0.75
C PRO A 81 2.43 4.45 0.84
N GLY A 82 1.55 3.47 1.05
CA GLY A 82 0.12 3.72 1.14
C GLY A 82 -0.67 2.43 1.33
N PRO A 83 -1.98 2.54 1.58
CA PRO A 83 -2.78 1.41 2.04
C PRO A 83 -3.24 0.50 0.90
N VAL A 84 -3.59 -0.72 1.25
CA VAL A 84 -4.14 -1.74 0.35
C VAL A 84 -5.36 -2.38 1.00
N LEU A 85 -6.40 -2.65 0.20
CA LEU A 85 -7.55 -3.48 0.59
C LEU A 85 -7.58 -4.77 -0.25
N VAL A 86 -7.71 -5.91 0.42
CA VAL A 86 -7.90 -7.23 -0.19
C VAL A 86 -9.24 -7.79 0.26
N ASP A 87 -10.13 -8.01 -0.69
CA ASP A 87 -11.47 -8.55 -0.46
C ASP A 87 -11.53 -10.03 -0.86
N LEU A 88 -11.98 -10.88 0.07
CA LEU A 88 -11.90 -12.34 -0.05
C LEU A 88 -13.29 -12.99 -0.07
N PRO A 89 -13.78 -13.44 -1.24
CA PRO A 89 -15.00 -14.25 -1.32
C PRO A 89 -14.90 -15.53 -0.48
N PHE A 90 -15.98 -15.89 0.19
CA PHE A 90 -15.99 -17.07 1.08
C PHE A 90 -15.53 -18.36 0.38
N ASP A 91 -16.00 -18.60 -0.85
CA ASP A 91 -15.64 -19.78 -1.64
C ASP A 91 -14.18 -19.75 -2.15
N VAL A 92 -13.55 -18.58 -2.18
CA VAL A 92 -12.11 -18.43 -2.45
C VAL A 92 -11.29 -18.75 -1.20
N GLN A 93 -11.79 -18.40 -0.01
CA GLN A 93 -11.08 -18.63 1.26
C GLN A 93 -10.99 -20.12 1.64
N VAL A 94 -12.04 -20.89 1.37
CA VAL A 94 -12.14 -22.29 1.82
C VAL A 94 -11.71 -23.32 0.79
N ALA A 95 -11.40 -22.89 -0.44
CA ALA A 95 -10.95 -23.79 -1.49
C ALA A 95 -9.49 -24.22 -1.25
N GLU A 96 -9.21 -25.50 -1.48
CA GLU A 96 -7.85 -26.04 -1.38
C GLU A 96 -6.98 -25.54 -2.53
N ILE A 97 -5.72 -25.26 -2.20
CA ILE A 97 -4.70 -24.85 -3.16
C ILE A 97 -3.43 -25.65 -2.90
N GLU A 98 -2.65 -25.87 -3.96
CA GLU A 98 -1.28 -26.32 -3.83
C GLU A 98 -0.40 -25.09 -3.59
N PHE A 99 0.28 -25.05 -2.44
CA PHE A 99 1.18 -23.96 -2.08
C PHE A 99 2.32 -24.49 -1.22
N ASP A 100 3.54 -24.32 -1.72
CA ASP A 100 4.76 -24.62 -0.98
C ASP A 100 5.28 -23.33 -0.30
N PRO A 101 5.20 -23.21 1.03
CA PRO A 101 5.67 -22.02 1.74
C PRO A 101 7.19 -21.84 1.70
N ASP A 102 7.97 -22.91 1.48
CA ASP A 102 9.44 -22.83 1.40
C ASP A 102 9.89 -22.15 0.10
N MET A 103 9.01 -22.14 -0.92
CA MET A 103 9.23 -21.48 -2.21
C MET A 103 8.73 -20.03 -2.24
N TYR A 104 8.17 -19.53 -1.12
CA TYR A 104 7.69 -18.16 -1.04
C TYR A 104 8.84 -17.17 -0.81
N GLU A 105 8.95 -16.17 -1.69
CA GLU A 105 9.93 -15.09 -1.55
C GLU A 105 9.23 -13.73 -1.59
N PRO A 106 9.48 -12.81 -0.64
CA PRO A 106 8.98 -11.44 -0.74
C PRO A 106 9.49 -10.74 -1.99
N LEU A 107 8.63 -9.99 -2.68
CA LEU A 107 9.06 -9.18 -3.81
C LEU A 107 10.00 -8.04 -3.35
N PRO A 108 11.01 -7.68 -4.17
CA PRO A 108 11.93 -6.59 -3.85
C PRO A 108 11.18 -5.27 -3.74
N VAL A 109 11.64 -4.38 -2.86
CA VAL A 109 11.04 -3.06 -2.67
C VAL A 109 11.64 -2.08 -3.69
N TYR A 110 10.79 -1.39 -4.44
CA TYR A 110 11.24 -0.35 -5.37
C TYR A 110 11.32 1.01 -4.66
N LYS A 111 12.49 1.64 -4.72
CA LYS A 111 12.72 3.02 -4.24
C LYS A 111 13.54 3.78 -5.31
N PRO A 112 13.05 4.91 -5.85
CA PRO A 112 13.86 5.73 -6.76
C PRO A 112 15.01 6.38 -5.99
N ALA A 113 16.16 6.55 -6.65
CA ALA A 113 17.33 7.22 -6.11
C ALA A 113 17.76 8.36 -7.04
N ALA A 114 18.19 9.48 -6.45
CA ALA A 114 18.79 10.58 -7.19
C ALA A 114 20.17 10.17 -7.71
N SER A 115 20.54 10.65 -8.90
CA SER A 115 21.90 10.50 -9.42
C SER A 115 22.85 11.48 -8.74
N ARG A 116 24.15 11.16 -8.77
CA ARG A 116 25.19 12.06 -8.24
C ARG A 116 25.11 13.47 -8.82
N VAL A 117 24.89 13.59 -10.12
CA VAL A 117 24.78 14.89 -10.84
C VAL A 117 23.58 15.71 -10.33
N GLN A 118 22.46 15.06 -10.02
CA GLN A 118 21.29 15.75 -9.46
C GLN A 118 21.58 16.31 -8.06
N ILE A 119 22.31 15.55 -7.22
CA ILE A 119 22.70 15.96 -5.89
C ILE A 119 23.72 17.11 -5.94
N GLU A 120 24.76 17.00 -6.77
CA GLU A 120 25.78 18.05 -6.92
C GLU A 120 25.15 19.38 -7.34
N LYS A 121 24.22 19.36 -8.31
CA LYS A 121 23.47 20.55 -8.71
C LYS A 121 22.65 21.17 -7.57
N ALA A 122 22.02 20.34 -6.73
CA ALA A 122 21.26 20.83 -5.58
C ALA A 122 22.17 21.48 -4.52
N LEU A 123 23.35 20.91 -4.29
CA LEU A 123 24.35 21.46 -3.37
C LEU A 123 24.92 22.80 -3.86
N GLU A 124 25.22 22.92 -5.15
CA GLU A 124 25.66 24.19 -5.75
C GLU A 124 24.65 25.32 -5.52
N MET A 125 23.35 25.04 -5.73
CA MET A 125 22.28 26.00 -5.47
C MET A 125 22.16 26.35 -3.98
N LEU A 126 22.34 25.37 -3.09
CA LEU A 126 22.30 25.58 -1.64
C LEU A 126 23.45 26.47 -1.15
N ILE A 127 24.68 26.22 -1.62
CA ILE A 127 25.89 26.96 -1.22
C ILE A 127 25.85 28.42 -1.71
N GLN A 128 25.24 28.68 -2.86
CA GLN A 128 25.09 30.04 -3.41
C GLN A 128 24.01 30.87 -2.70
N SER A 129 23.21 30.27 -1.81
CA SER A 129 22.12 30.94 -1.11
C SER A 129 22.62 31.69 0.13
N GLU A 130 22.20 32.94 0.32
CA GLU A 130 22.64 33.75 1.47
C GLU A 130 21.98 33.34 2.80
N ARG A 131 20.72 32.89 2.76
CA ARG A 131 19.91 32.55 3.96
C ARG A 131 19.03 31.32 3.70
N PRO A 132 19.61 30.14 3.44
CA PRO A 132 18.85 28.94 3.14
C PRO A 132 18.17 28.37 4.39
N VAL A 133 17.05 27.67 4.17
CA VAL A 133 16.36 26.89 5.20
C VAL A 133 15.97 25.53 4.62
N ILE A 134 16.03 24.48 5.44
CA ILE A 134 15.57 23.14 5.07
C ILE A 134 14.17 22.92 5.65
N VAL A 135 13.20 22.61 4.79
CA VAL A 135 11.86 22.19 5.23
C VAL A 135 11.79 20.67 5.21
N ALA A 136 11.86 20.06 6.39
CA ALA A 136 11.85 18.61 6.56
C ALA A 136 10.42 18.06 6.66
N GLY A 137 9.98 17.34 5.63
CA GLY A 137 8.66 16.67 5.62
C GLY A 137 8.70 15.23 6.16
N GLY A 138 7.51 14.63 6.33
CA GLY A 138 7.35 13.26 6.84
C GLY A 138 8.03 12.17 5.98
N GLY A 139 8.37 12.47 4.73
CA GLY A 139 9.18 11.57 3.88
C GLY A 139 10.54 11.22 4.48
N VAL A 140 11.16 12.12 5.26
CA VAL A 140 12.43 11.85 5.96
C VAL A 140 12.23 10.78 7.04
N ILE A 141 11.12 10.86 7.78
CA ILE A 141 10.77 9.89 8.82
C ILE A 141 10.43 8.54 8.18
N ASN A 142 9.61 8.53 7.13
CA ASN A 142 9.26 7.31 6.39
C ASN A 142 10.49 6.61 5.77
N ALA A 143 11.52 7.37 5.42
CA ALA A 143 12.78 6.84 4.89
C ALA A 143 13.77 6.41 5.98
N ASP A 144 13.42 6.56 7.26
CA ASP A 144 14.30 6.36 8.41
C ASP A 144 15.61 7.17 8.30
N ALA A 145 15.48 8.41 7.80
CA ALA A 145 16.61 9.27 7.45
C ALA A 145 16.80 10.46 8.39
N ALA A 146 16.13 10.47 9.55
CA ALA A 146 16.22 11.58 10.50
C ALA A 146 17.67 11.85 10.99
N PRO A 147 18.49 10.83 11.34
CA PRO A 147 19.88 11.06 11.73
C PRO A 147 20.73 11.62 10.58
N LEU A 148 20.51 11.15 9.35
CA LEU A 148 21.22 11.62 8.16
C LEU A 148 20.85 13.06 7.80
N LEU A 149 19.59 13.44 7.97
CA LEU A 149 19.15 14.81 7.77
C LEU A 149 19.82 15.76 8.76
N GLN A 150 19.89 15.36 10.04
CA GLN A 150 20.57 16.14 11.06
C GLN A 150 22.04 16.34 10.68
N GLN A 151 22.74 15.26 10.33
CA GLN A 151 24.14 15.31 9.88
C GLN A 151 24.33 16.22 8.65
N PHE A 152 23.35 16.29 7.74
CA PHE A 152 23.42 17.15 6.57
C PHE A 152 23.23 18.65 6.90
N ALA A 153 22.50 18.95 7.98
CA ALA A 153 22.19 20.31 8.40
C ALA A 153 23.22 20.93 9.36
N GLU A 154 23.96 20.09 10.10
CA GLU A 154 25.09 20.46 10.97
C GLU A 154 26.36 20.80 10.19
#